data_AF-A0A6J3Q470-F1
#
_entry.id   AF-A0A6J3Q470-F1
#
_cell.length_a   1.000
_cell.length_b   1.000
_cell.length_c   1.000
_cell.angle_alpha   90.00
_cell.angle_beta   90.00
_cell.angle_gamma   90.00
#
_symmetry.space_group_name_H-M   'P 1'
#
loop_
_entity.id
_entity.type
_entity.pdbx_description
1 polymer ?
#
loop_
_entity_poly.entity_id
_entity_poly.type
_entity_poly.pdbx_seq_one_letter_code
_entity_poly.pdbx_strand_id
1 'polypeptide(L)' 'SGSTRKCWNRHGKCRQKCFRKERVYVFCTNNKMCCVKPKYQPKHLPWKA' A
#
# COMPACT_ATOMS: atom_id res chain seq x y z
N SER A 1 16.54 7.91 -12.76
CA SER A 1 16.40 7.20 -11.47
C SER A 1 14.93 7.02 -11.08
N GLY A 2 14.38 5.82 -11.24
CA GLY A 2 12.97 5.51 -10.96
C GLY A 2 12.69 5.33 -9.47
N SER A 3 12.68 6.41 -8.70
CA SER A 3 12.37 6.41 -7.27
C SER A 3 10.92 6.00 -7.05
N THR A 4 10.68 4.69 -6.89
CA THR A 4 9.35 4.19 -6.52
C THR A 4 9.01 4.74 -5.15
N ARG A 5 8.11 5.73 -5.11
CA ARG A 5 7.68 6.40 -3.88
C ARG A 5 7.08 5.36 -2.95
N LYS A 6 7.75 5.16 -1.81
CA LYS A 6 7.33 4.22 -0.78
C LYS A 6 6.24 4.86 0.07
N CYS A 7 5.32 4.06 0.54
CA CYS A 7 4.21 4.45 1.41
C CYS A 7 4.06 3.41 2.53
N TRP A 8 3.17 3.63 3.49
CA TRP A 8 2.93 2.71 4.60
C TRP A 8 4.23 2.29 5.31
N ASN A 9 4.96 3.26 5.87
CA ASN A 9 6.26 3.06 6.54
C ASN A 9 7.26 2.18 5.74
N ARG A 10 7.41 2.44 4.44
CA ARG A 10 8.28 1.68 3.51
C ARG A 10 7.84 0.24 3.21
N HIS A 11 6.73 -0.24 3.75
CA HIS A 11 6.15 -1.55 3.45
C HIS A 11 5.24 -1.54 2.21
N GLY A 12 4.83 -0.36 1.75
CA GLY A 12 4.03 -0.16 0.55
C GLY A 12 4.78 0.55 -0.57
N LYS A 13 4.26 0.44 -1.79
CA LYS A 13 4.73 1.16 -2.98
C LYS A 13 3.56 1.88 -3.65
N CYS A 14 3.75 3.15 -4.01
CA CYS A 14 2.78 3.91 -4.79
C CYS A 14 2.78 3.42 -6.25
N ARG A 15 1.64 2.90 -6.73
CA ARG A 15 1.44 2.42 -8.10
C ARG A 15 0.09 2.89 -8.63
N GLN A 16 -0.06 3.01 -9.94
CA GLN A 16 -1.38 3.30 -10.53
C GLN A 16 -2.40 2.19 -10.25
N LYS A 17 -1.94 0.94 -10.23
CA LYS A 17 -2.74 -0.24 -9.91
C LYS A 17 -1.92 -1.20 -9.05
N CYS A 18 -2.56 -1.79 -8.05
CA CYS A 18 -1.92 -2.80 -7.21
C CYS A 18 -1.85 -4.15 -7.91
N PHE A 19 -0.80 -4.92 -7.61
CA PHE A 19 -0.74 -6.31 -8.03
C PHE A 19 -1.76 -7.14 -7.26
N ARG A 20 -2.21 -8.27 -7.84
CA ARG A 20 -3.24 -9.15 -7.25
C ARG A 20 -2.91 -9.66 -5.83
N LYS A 21 -1.62 -9.67 -5.46
CA LYS A 21 -1.12 -10.06 -4.12
C LYS A 21 -0.91 -8.88 -3.17
N GLU A 22 -1.15 -7.65 -3.62
CA GLU A 22 -1.10 -6.43 -2.81
C GLU A 22 -2.52 -5.89 -2.62
N ARG A 23 -2.76 -5.21 -1.51
CA ARG A 23 -4.02 -4.51 -1.26
C ARG A 23 -3.75 -3.01 -1.26
N VAL A 24 -4.75 -2.25 -1.72
CA VAL A 24 -4.77 -0.79 -1.57
C VAL A 24 -4.98 -0.50 -0.09
N TYR A 25 -4.09 0.29 0.50
CA TYR A 25 -4.23 0.72 1.90
C TYR A 25 -4.69 2.18 1.98
N VAL A 26 -3.97 3.08 1.30
CA VAL A 26 -4.28 4.51 1.18
C VAL A 26 -3.95 5.01 -0.23
N PHE A 27 -4.39 6.21 -0.58
CA PHE A 27 -3.89 6.89 -1.78
C PHE A 27 -2.63 7.68 -1.47
N CYS A 28 -1.67 7.66 -2.39
CA CYS A 28 -0.52 8.53 -2.39
C CYS A 28 -0.93 9.91 -2.91
N THR A 29 -0.18 10.96 -2.55
CA THR A 29 -0.42 12.36 -2.93
C THR A 29 -0.38 12.66 -4.43
N ASN A 30 -0.08 11.67 -5.27
CA ASN A 30 -0.09 11.77 -6.74
C ASN A 30 -1.25 10.96 -7.35
N ASN A 31 -2.33 10.77 -6.58
CA ASN A 31 -3.50 9.95 -6.90
C ASN A 31 -3.18 8.48 -7.24
N LYS A 32 -1.96 8.01 -6.95
CA LYS A 32 -1.60 6.60 -7.07
C LYS A 32 -2.06 5.84 -5.84
N MET A 33 -2.29 4.54 -5.99
CA MET A 33 -2.64 3.66 -4.88
C MET A 33 -1.39 3.25 -4.12
N CYS A 34 -1.42 3.34 -2.79
CA CYS A 34 -0.43 2.72 -1.93
C CYS A 34 -0.73 1.22 -1.83
N CYS A 35 0.06 0.43 -2.55
CA CYS A 35 -0.07 -1.02 -2.60
C CYS A 35 0.81 -1.63 -1.52
N VAL A 36 0.18 -2.35 -0.58
CA VAL A 36 0.84 -2.98 0.55
C VAL A 36 0.62 -4.49 0.49
N LYS A 37 1.68 -5.27 0.71
CA LYS A 37 1.52 -6.74 0.84
C LYS A 37 0.74 -7.06 2.12
N PRO A 38 -0.22 -7.99 2.09
CA PRO A 38 -1.05 -8.35 3.24
C PRO A 38 -0.24 -8.89 4.42
N LYS A 39 0.97 -9.43 4.19
CA LYS A 39 1.89 -9.85 5.26
C LYS A 39 2.37 -8.72 6.19
N TYR A 40 2.27 -7.47 5.74
CA TYR A 40 2.60 -6.28 6.53
C TYR A 40 1.35 -5.58 7.07
N GLN A 41 0.16 -6.13 6.80
CA GLN A 41 -1.05 -5.66 7.44
C GLN A 41 -1.18 -6.38 8.79
N PRO A 42 -1.52 -5.65 9.86
CA PRO A 42 -1.84 -6.30 11.13
C PRO A 42 -3.04 -7.23 10.89
N LYS A 43 -2.91 -8.48 11.33
CA LYS A 43 -3.98 -9.49 11.22
C LYS A 43 -5.27 -9.07 11.95
N HIS A 44 -5.14 -8.16 12.91
CA HIS A 44 -6.22 -7.55 13.66
C HIS A 44 -6.27 -6.05 13.31
N LEU A 45 -7.02 -5.69 12.28
CA LEU A 45 -7.39 -4.28 12.06
C LEU A 45 -8.60 -3.98 12.96
N PRO A 46 -8.51 -3.05 13.92
CA PRO A 46 -9.63 -2.72 14.81
C PRO A 46 -10.84 -2.10 14.08
N TRP A 47 -10.71 -1.73 12.80
CA TRP A 47 -11.79 -1.25 11.93
C TRP A 47 -12.47 -2.34 11.10
N LYS A 48 -12.20 -3.61 11.41
CA LYS A 48 -12.92 -4.78 10.90
C LYS A 48 -13.76 -5.47 12.00
N ALA A 49 -14.13 -4.71 13.04
CA ALA A 49 -15.18 -5.07 13.99
C ALA A 49 -16.53 -4.56 13.48
#